data_AF-A0A7S0G8N5-F1
#
_entry.id   AF-A0A7S0G8N5-F1
#
_cell.length_a   1.000
_cell.length_b   1.000
_cell.length_c   1.000
_cell.angle_alpha   90.00
_cell.angle_beta   90.00
_cell.angle_gamma   90.00
#
_symmetry.space_group_name_H-M   'P 1'
#
loop_
_entity.id
_entity.type
_entity.pdbx_description
1 polymer ?
#
loop_
_entity_poly.entity_id
_entity_poly.type
_entity_poly.pdbx_seq_one_letter_code
_entity_poly.pdbx_strand_id
1 'polypeptide(L)'
;WDDIGQLYQKVDVHSFDLRSLNLSFKDASFEVKQRGVLLKPISGVFRGGQLVAMMGPSGSGKTTLLTMLAHKKTTPYTGEFHLNGREIDPKLFPRFTGYVPQEEHLDGDMTVREALYFYVMLKNTKMTPEDGHQRVEILLKQMQLEAAADTCIGTENRRGISGGQKRRVNIAKSFANIPPILFLDEPTSGLSSTDSMTVVQCLRNFADRLNILIVCVIHQPRHSVFQLFDLLLLLSSNGRCVYQGPVNDVVDYFAKMGRPIPAFENPPDFMLDVVTSTSLQDVEEGKDDAAHFADEYDQSVKPLIEKEISEIPKGPTLDQVYHIRE
;
A
#
# COMPACT_ATOMS: atom_id res chain seq x y z
N TRP A 1 8.47 16.42 13.57
CA TRP A 1 7.95 15.05 13.78
C TRP A 1 7.19 14.96 15.09
N ASP A 2 7.67 15.58 16.18
CA ASP A 2 6.89 15.75 17.42
C ASP A 2 5.51 16.43 17.18
N ASP A 3 5.45 17.35 16.21
CA ASP A 3 4.23 18.05 15.79
C ASP A 3 3.13 17.14 15.23
N ILE A 4 3.47 15.98 14.61
CA ILE A 4 2.46 15.07 14.03
C ILE A 4 1.82 14.19 15.09
N GLY A 5 2.59 13.77 16.10
CA GLY A 5 2.04 13.06 17.26
C GLY A 5 0.99 13.92 17.97
N GLN A 6 1.24 15.22 18.09
CA GLN A 6 0.26 16.19 18.62
C GLN A 6 -0.96 16.36 17.70
N LEU A 7 -0.79 16.34 16.37
CA LEU A 7 -1.93 16.31 15.44
C LEU A 7 -2.82 15.08 15.65
N TYR A 8 -2.24 13.88 15.81
CA TYR A 8 -3.02 12.67 16.11
C TYR A 8 -3.72 12.72 17.47
N GLN A 9 -3.13 13.42 18.45
CA GLN A 9 -3.79 13.69 19.73
C GLN A 9 -4.90 14.75 19.63
N LYS A 10 -4.98 15.52 18.55
CA LYS A 10 -6.06 16.49 18.32
C LYS A 10 -7.18 15.95 17.42
N VAL A 11 -6.89 14.93 16.62
CA VAL A 11 -7.91 14.21 15.86
C VAL A 11 -8.57 13.22 16.81
N ASP A 12 -9.90 13.11 16.79
CA ASP A 12 -10.72 12.15 17.55
C ASP A 12 -10.45 10.68 17.15
N VAL A 13 -9.19 10.27 17.00
CA VAL A 13 -8.74 8.88 16.81
C VAL A 13 -8.43 8.23 18.18
N HIS A 14 -8.66 8.93 19.29
CA HIS A 14 -8.29 8.54 20.66
C HIS A 14 -8.80 7.16 21.12
N SER A 15 -9.79 6.58 20.43
CA SER A 15 -10.35 5.26 20.72
C SER A 15 -9.72 4.12 19.90
N PHE A 16 -8.93 4.41 18.86
CA PHE A 16 -8.30 3.41 18.02
C PHE A 16 -6.89 3.11 18.52
N ASP A 17 -6.69 1.95 19.14
CA ASP A 17 -5.34 1.48 19.41
C ASP A 17 -4.68 1.04 18.11
N LEU A 18 -4.02 1.99 17.44
CA LEU A 18 -3.21 1.76 16.24
C LEU A 18 -2.19 0.65 16.46
N ARG A 19 -1.71 0.42 17.69
CA ARG A 19 -0.72 -0.64 18.00
C ARG A 19 -1.28 -2.04 17.81
N SER A 20 -2.60 -2.18 17.87
CA SER A 20 -3.33 -3.42 17.62
C SER A 20 -3.89 -3.53 16.21
N LEU A 21 -3.65 -2.52 15.34
CA LEU A 21 -4.15 -2.50 13.96
C LEU A 21 -3.66 -3.73 13.19
N ASN A 22 -4.62 -4.49 12.69
CA ASN A 22 -4.39 -5.68 11.87
C ASN A 22 -5.42 -5.72 10.74
N LEU A 23 -4.95 -5.73 9.50
CA LEU A 23 -5.73 -6.01 8.31
C LEU A 23 -5.41 -7.43 7.86
N SER A 24 -6.39 -8.32 7.91
CA SER A 24 -6.23 -9.70 7.46
C SER A 24 -7.26 -10.08 6.42
N PHE A 25 -6.88 -10.99 5.54
CA PHE A 25 -7.73 -11.50 4.48
C PHE A 25 -7.45 -12.98 4.26
N LYS A 26 -8.50 -13.75 4.01
CA LYS A 26 -8.41 -15.20 3.81
C LYS A 26 -9.07 -15.57 2.49
N ASP A 27 -8.38 -16.37 1.69
CA ASP A 27 -8.87 -16.88 0.41
C ASP A 27 -9.43 -15.79 -0.52
N ALA A 28 -8.82 -14.61 -0.47
CA ALA A 28 -9.16 -13.49 -1.35
C ALA A 28 -8.91 -13.90 -2.80
N SER A 29 -9.97 -13.93 -3.61
CA SER A 29 -9.95 -14.43 -4.98
C SER A 29 -10.82 -13.56 -5.88
N PHE A 30 -10.44 -13.49 -7.16
CA PHE A 30 -11.18 -12.71 -8.14
C PHE A 30 -11.18 -13.37 -9.50
N GLU A 31 -12.39 -13.49 -10.05
CA GLU A 31 -12.64 -14.03 -11.38
C GLU A 31 -13.21 -12.95 -12.31
N VAL A 32 -12.68 -12.90 -13.52
CA VAL A 32 -13.20 -12.08 -14.60
C VAL A 32 -14.10 -12.96 -15.47
N LYS A 33 -15.40 -12.63 -15.57
CA LYS A 33 -16.44 -13.41 -16.27
C LYS A 33 -16.08 -13.92 -17.68
N GLN A 34 -15.10 -13.32 -18.36
CA GLN A 34 -14.66 -13.68 -19.72
C GLN A 34 -13.20 -14.12 -19.81
N ARG A 35 -12.41 -13.98 -18.73
CA ARG A 35 -10.97 -14.30 -18.72
C ARG A 35 -10.60 -15.37 -17.69
N GLY A 36 -11.57 -15.85 -16.91
CA GLY A 36 -11.35 -16.81 -15.83
C GLY A 36 -10.75 -16.16 -14.58
N VAL A 37 -10.14 -17.00 -13.74
CA VAL A 37 -9.59 -16.59 -12.44
C VAL A 37 -8.36 -15.73 -12.65
N LEU A 38 -8.43 -14.46 -12.23
CA LEU A 38 -7.32 -13.51 -12.28
C LEU A 38 -6.46 -13.60 -11.02
N LEU A 39 -7.08 -13.76 -9.86
CA LEU A 39 -6.40 -13.96 -8.57
C LEU A 39 -6.88 -15.29 -8.01
N LYS A 40 -5.94 -16.23 -7.78
CA LYS A 40 -6.23 -17.45 -7.03
C LYS A 40 -6.38 -17.10 -5.53
N PRO A 41 -6.95 -17.98 -4.70
CA PRO A 41 -7.18 -17.67 -3.28
C PRO A 41 -5.88 -17.34 -2.52
N ILE A 42 -5.73 -16.07 -2.13
CA ILE A 42 -4.58 -15.57 -1.38
C ILE A 42 -5.03 -15.19 0.03
N SER A 43 -4.23 -15.56 1.03
CA SER A 43 -4.46 -15.23 2.44
C SER A 43 -3.28 -14.42 2.96
N GLY A 44 -3.52 -13.41 3.80
CA GLY A 44 -2.46 -12.56 4.33
C GLY A 44 -2.85 -11.73 5.56
N VAL A 45 -1.82 -11.24 6.26
CA VAL A 45 -1.95 -10.43 7.48
C VAL A 45 -0.97 -9.26 7.42
N PHE A 46 -1.50 -8.05 7.53
CA PHE A 46 -0.74 -6.80 7.58
C PHE A 46 -1.03 -6.06 8.89
N ARG A 47 -0.01 -5.43 9.47
CA ARG A 47 -0.06 -4.82 10.80
C ARG A 47 0.21 -3.32 10.74
N GLY A 48 -0.31 -2.58 11.71
CA GLY A 48 0.04 -1.18 11.91
C GLY A 48 1.55 -0.99 12.04
N GLY A 49 2.05 0.10 11.45
CA GLY A 49 3.47 0.38 11.37
C GLY A 49 4.20 -0.35 10.24
N GLN A 50 3.54 -1.25 9.50
CA GLN A 50 4.17 -1.91 8.35
C GLN A 50 4.06 -1.08 7.07
N LEU A 51 5.16 -1.06 6.30
CA LEU A 51 5.19 -0.66 4.91
C LEU A 51 5.30 -1.92 4.05
N VAL A 52 4.21 -2.26 3.36
CA VAL A 52 4.04 -3.49 2.58
C VAL A 52 4.23 -3.21 1.10
N ALA A 53 5.10 -3.98 0.44
CA ALA A 53 5.26 -3.99 -1.01
C ALA A 53 4.45 -5.14 -1.63
N MET A 54 3.57 -4.82 -2.57
CA MET A 54 2.96 -5.77 -3.48
C MET A 54 3.69 -5.71 -4.82
N MET A 55 4.28 -6.84 -5.21
CA MET A 55 5.05 -6.98 -6.44
C MET A 55 4.57 -8.16 -7.27
N GLY A 56 5.01 -8.21 -8.52
CA GLY A 56 4.66 -9.25 -9.48
C GLY A 56 4.54 -8.71 -10.90
N PRO A 57 4.42 -9.59 -11.91
CA PRO A 57 4.35 -9.20 -13.31
C PRO A 57 3.15 -8.31 -13.63
N SER A 58 3.20 -7.58 -14.75
CA SER A 58 2.02 -6.93 -15.30
C SER A 58 0.89 -7.95 -15.53
N GLY A 59 -0.32 -7.62 -15.10
CA GLY A 59 -1.47 -8.53 -15.20
C GLY A 59 -1.59 -9.58 -14.09
N SER A 60 -0.65 -9.67 -13.14
CA SER A 60 -0.72 -10.63 -12.00
C SER A 60 -1.83 -10.35 -10.98
N GLY A 61 -2.56 -9.24 -11.14
CA GLY A 61 -3.67 -8.87 -10.25
C GLY A 61 -3.30 -7.99 -9.04
N LYS A 62 -2.09 -7.42 -8.96
CA LYS A 62 -1.67 -6.50 -7.87
C LYS A 62 -2.68 -5.40 -7.54
N THR A 63 -3.01 -4.56 -8.54
CA THR A 63 -4.01 -3.50 -8.39
C THR A 63 -5.41 -4.05 -8.08
N THR A 64 -5.73 -5.25 -8.57
CA THR A 64 -6.99 -5.91 -8.25
C THR A 64 -7.04 -6.30 -6.77
N LEU A 65 -5.97 -6.91 -6.23
CA LEU A 65 -5.86 -7.25 -4.82
C LEU A 65 -5.87 -5.99 -3.96
N LEU A 66 -5.12 -4.95 -4.35
CA LEU A 66 -5.09 -3.67 -3.64
C LEU A 66 -6.50 -3.04 -3.53
N THR A 67 -7.26 -3.03 -4.64
CA THR A 67 -8.62 -2.49 -4.65
C THR A 67 -9.64 -3.35 -3.92
N MET A 68 -9.43 -4.68 -3.84
CA MET A 68 -10.21 -5.58 -2.98
C MET A 68 -9.96 -5.27 -1.50
N LEU A 69 -8.70 -5.20 -1.09
CA LEU A 69 -8.33 -4.88 0.30
C LEU A 69 -8.85 -3.51 0.74
N ALA A 70 -8.79 -2.51 -0.15
CA ALA A 70 -9.37 -1.19 0.08
C ALA A 70 -10.91 -1.14 0.01
N HIS A 71 -11.58 -2.26 -0.29
CA HIS A 71 -13.02 -2.34 -0.53
C HIS A 71 -13.55 -1.33 -1.57
N LYS A 72 -12.71 -0.99 -2.55
CA LYS A 72 -13.04 -0.07 -3.65
C LYS A 72 -13.49 -0.79 -4.93
N LYS A 73 -13.29 -2.11 -4.99
CA LYS A 73 -13.67 -2.90 -6.15
C LYS A 73 -15.18 -3.09 -6.20
N THR A 74 -15.79 -2.67 -7.31
CA THR A 74 -17.26 -2.71 -7.52
C THR A 74 -17.76 -4.05 -8.08
N THR A 75 -16.90 -4.77 -8.80
CA THR A 75 -17.19 -6.12 -9.30
C THR A 75 -17.14 -7.11 -8.14
N PRO A 76 -18.09 -8.07 -8.02
CA PRO A 76 -18.06 -9.09 -6.98
C PRO A 76 -16.72 -9.85 -6.94
N TYR A 77 -16.25 -10.12 -5.74
CA TYR A 77 -15.04 -10.91 -5.44
C TYR A 77 -15.34 -11.81 -4.25
N THR A 78 -14.47 -12.80 -3.99
CA THR A 78 -14.63 -13.75 -2.89
C THR A 78 -13.46 -13.67 -1.92
N GLY A 79 -13.64 -14.28 -0.75
CA GLY A 79 -12.70 -14.24 0.37
C GLY A 79 -13.29 -13.56 1.59
N GLU A 80 -12.62 -13.73 2.72
CA GLU A 80 -12.98 -13.11 4.00
C GLU A 80 -12.01 -11.96 4.28
N PHE A 81 -12.52 -10.82 4.71
CA PHE A 81 -11.71 -9.62 4.97
C PHE A 81 -12.01 -9.10 6.37
N HIS A 82 -10.97 -8.92 7.16
CA HIS A 82 -11.07 -8.59 8.57
C HIS A 82 -10.18 -7.41 8.95
N LEU A 83 -10.71 -6.57 9.83
CA LEU A 83 -9.97 -5.54 10.55
C LEU A 83 -10.00 -5.90 12.04
N ASN A 84 -8.84 -6.07 12.65
CA ASN A 84 -8.67 -6.47 14.06
C ASN A 84 -9.51 -7.72 14.41
N GLY A 85 -9.49 -8.74 13.54
CA GLY A 85 -10.23 -9.99 13.73
C GLY A 85 -11.75 -9.90 13.54
N ARG A 86 -12.28 -8.75 13.07
CA ARG A 86 -13.70 -8.57 12.75
C ARG A 86 -13.91 -8.37 11.27
N GLU A 87 -14.98 -8.95 10.74
CA GLU A 87 -15.37 -8.75 9.35
C GLU A 87 -15.54 -7.26 9.04
N ILE A 88 -15.02 -6.85 7.89
CA ILE A 88 -15.06 -5.47 7.44
C ILE A 88 -16.47 -5.13 6.94
N ASP A 89 -17.03 -4.01 7.43
CA ASP A 89 -18.19 -3.40 6.77
C ASP A 89 -17.73 -2.67 5.49
N PRO A 90 -18.13 -3.13 4.28
CA PRO A 90 -17.70 -2.56 3.03
C PRO A 90 -18.17 -1.11 2.82
N LYS A 91 -19.19 -0.63 3.55
CA LYS A 91 -19.68 0.75 3.47
C LYS A 91 -18.87 1.71 4.33
N LEU A 92 -18.40 1.26 5.49
CA LEU A 92 -17.68 2.09 6.46
C LEU A 92 -16.17 2.09 6.22
N PHE A 93 -15.60 0.95 5.83
CA PHE A 93 -14.14 0.80 5.71
C PHE A 93 -13.48 1.73 4.69
N PRO A 94 -14.06 2.02 3.50
CA PRO A 94 -13.50 3.03 2.59
C PRO A 94 -13.50 4.45 3.16
N ARG A 95 -14.32 4.75 4.18
CA ARG A 95 -14.32 6.06 4.87
C ARG A 95 -13.17 6.14 5.90
N PHE A 96 -12.71 4.99 6.39
CA PHE A 96 -11.65 4.84 7.38
C PHE A 96 -10.25 4.75 6.75
N THR A 97 -10.16 4.39 5.47
CA THR A 97 -8.88 4.16 4.78
C THR A 97 -8.58 5.23 3.73
N GLY A 98 -7.29 5.43 3.45
CA GLY A 98 -6.82 6.24 2.34
C GLY A 98 -6.54 5.36 1.12
N TYR A 99 -6.80 5.88 -0.09
CA TYR A 99 -6.41 5.21 -1.33
C TYR A 99 -5.91 6.24 -2.33
N VAL A 100 -4.68 6.07 -2.79
CA VAL A 100 -4.02 6.91 -3.81
C VAL A 100 -3.93 6.11 -5.11
N PRO A 101 -4.69 6.47 -6.16
CA PRO A 101 -4.60 5.80 -7.46
C PRO A 101 -3.28 6.13 -8.18
N GLN A 102 -2.95 5.34 -9.19
CA GLN A 102 -1.76 5.55 -10.03
C GLN A 102 -1.79 6.92 -10.72
N GLU A 103 -2.94 7.31 -11.28
CA GLU A 103 -3.18 8.61 -11.88
C GLU A 103 -4.17 9.40 -11.04
N GLU A 104 -3.75 10.57 -10.58
CA GLU A 104 -4.61 11.49 -9.84
C GLU A 104 -4.35 12.91 -10.31
N HIS A 105 -5.45 13.56 -10.72
CA HIS A 105 -5.42 14.92 -11.23
C HIS A 105 -5.48 15.90 -10.06
N LEU A 106 -4.56 16.86 -10.08
CA LEU A 106 -4.56 18.02 -9.21
C LEU A 106 -5.03 19.23 -10.01
N ASP A 107 -5.71 20.15 -9.35
CA ASP A 107 -5.98 21.46 -9.94
C ASP A 107 -4.65 22.21 -10.13
N GLY A 108 -4.27 22.43 -11.39
CA GLY A 108 -3.00 23.03 -11.75
C GLY A 108 -2.90 24.52 -11.46
N ASP A 109 -4.04 25.20 -11.24
CA ASP A 109 -4.08 26.63 -10.98
C ASP A 109 -3.88 26.97 -9.50
N MET A 110 -4.13 26.01 -8.60
CA MET A 110 -3.85 26.14 -7.17
C MET A 110 -2.35 26.03 -6.88
N THR A 111 -1.89 26.75 -5.85
CA THR A 111 -0.61 26.47 -5.19
C THR A 111 -0.68 25.16 -4.41
N VAL A 112 0.47 24.57 -4.11
CA VAL A 112 0.54 23.36 -3.28
C VAL A 112 -0.13 23.57 -1.93
N ARG A 113 0.11 24.70 -1.27
CA ARG A 113 -0.47 25.05 0.02
C ARG A 113 -1.98 25.18 -0.06
N GLU A 114 -2.50 25.88 -1.06
CA GLU A 114 -3.94 26.04 -1.28
C GLU A 114 -4.63 24.70 -1.53
N ALA A 115 -4.04 23.85 -2.38
CA ALA A 115 -4.60 22.53 -2.68
C ALA A 115 -4.67 21.67 -1.41
N LEU A 116 -3.58 21.60 -0.63
CA LEU A 116 -3.57 20.83 0.62
C LEU A 116 -4.56 21.39 1.64
N TYR A 117 -4.62 22.72 1.79
CA TYR A 117 -5.57 23.36 2.69
C TYR A 117 -7.02 23.06 2.31
N PHE A 118 -7.34 23.16 1.01
CA PHE A 118 -8.66 22.81 0.50
C PHE A 118 -9.05 21.37 0.88
N TYR A 119 -8.16 20.39 0.65
CA TYR A 119 -8.45 18.99 0.99
C TYR A 119 -8.54 18.75 2.49
N VAL A 120 -7.69 19.39 3.30
CA VAL A 120 -7.75 19.32 4.77
C VAL A 120 -9.09 19.83 5.27
N MET A 121 -9.51 21.03 4.86
CA MET A 121 -10.76 21.63 5.34
C MET A 121 -11.99 20.88 4.82
N LEU A 122 -11.97 20.43 3.56
CA LEU A 122 -13.06 19.65 2.97
C LEU A 122 -13.31 18.35 3.73
N LYS A 123 -12.24 17.71 4.20
CA LYS A 123 -12.31 16.42 4.90
C LYS A 123 -12.56 16.56 6.41
N ASN A 124 -12.38 17.75 6.97
CA ASN A 124 -12.51 18.03 8.41
C ASN A 124 -13.43 19.24 8.64
N THR A 125 -14.74 19.08 8.45
CA THR A 125 -15.73 20.18 8.50
C THR A 125 -15.84 20.89 9.85
N LYS A 126 -15.37 20.28 10.94
CA LYS A 126 -15.34 20.86 12.29
C LYS A 126 -14.00 21.53 12.65
N MET A 127 -13.01 21.46 11.75
CA MET A 127 -11.68 22.01 11.96
C MET A 127 -11.71 23.54 11.90
N THR A 128 -10.98 24.18 12.81
CA THR A 128 -10.76 25.63 12.72
C THR A 128 -9.79 25.95 11.57
N PRO A 129 -9.90 27.12 10.93
CA PRO A 129 -8.92 27.56 9.93
C PRO A 129 -7.47 27.49 10.44
N GLU A 130 -7.24 27.86 11.70
CA GLU A 130 -5.93 27.84 12.35
C GLU A 130 -5.35 26.43 12.45
N ASP A 131 -6.14 25.45 12.93
CA ASP A 131 -5.70 24.05 12.98
C ASP A 131 -5.51 23.47 11.56
N GLY A 132 -6.33 23.91 10.60
CA GLY A 132 -6.20 23.56 9.18
C GLY A 132 -4.86 24.01 8.60
N HIS A 133 -4.46 25.27 8.84
CA HIS A 133 -3.15 25.79 8.43
C HIS A 133 -2.01 25.04 9.11
N GLN A 134 -2.09 24.79 10.42
CA GLN A 134 -1.07 24.01 11.14
C GLN A 134 -0.89 22.61 10.54
N ARG A 135 -2.00 21.93 10.20
CA ARG A 135 -1.94 20.62 9.54
C ARG A 135 -1.25 20.69 8.18
N VAL A 136 -1.54 21.72 7.39
CA VAL A 136 -0.91 21.91 6.08
C VAL A 136 0.60 22.13 6.21
N GLU A 137 1.06 22.95 7.14
CA GLU A 137 2.52 23.13 7.37
C GLU A 137 3.20 21.81 7.71
N ILE A 138 2.55 21.00 8.55
CA ILE A 138 3.10 19.72 8.98
C ILE A 138 3.18 18.75 7.80
N LEU A 139 2.15 18.70 6.94
CA LEU A 139 2.15 17.89 5.72
C LEU A 139 3.22 18.35 4.73
N LEU A 140 3.35 19.66 4.50
CA LEU A 140 4.37 20.25 3.62
C LEU A 140 5.78 19.85 4.07
N LYS A 141 6.05 19.94 5.37
CA LYS A 141 7.34 19.56 5.96
C LYS A 141 7.62 18.06 5.82
N GLN A 142 6.66 17.21 6.16
CA GLN A 142 6.82 15.74 6.08
C GLN A 142 7.03 15.24 4.65
N MET A 143 6.41 15.92 3.69
CA MET A 143 6.48 15.57 2.28
C MET A 143 7.61 16.29 1.55
N GLN A 144 8.44 17.05 2.27
CA GLN A 144 9.56 17.82 1.70
C GLN A 144 9.08 18.73 0.56
N LEU A 145 8.00 19.48 0.80
CA LEU A 145 7.34 20.38 -0.14
C LEU A 145 7.38 21.86 0.29
N GLU A 146 8.04 22.19 1.42
CA GLU A 146 8.09 23.56 1.96
C GLU A 146 8.58 24.59 0.92
N ALA A 147 9.65 24.28 0.19
CA ALA A 147 10.20 25.17 -0.84
C ALA A 147 9.26 25.37 -2.05
N ALA A 148 8.30 24.47 -2.26
CA ALA A 148 7.34 24.51 -3.37
C ALA A 148 5.92 24.88 -2.90
N ALA A 149 5.73 25.19 -1.61
CA ALA A 149 4.41 25.35 -1.00
C ALA A 149 3.56 26.41 -1.71
N ASP A 150 4.17 27.54 -2.05
CA ASP A 150 3.49 28.68 -2.66
C ASP A 150 3.68 28.72 -4.20
N THR A 151 4.11 27.59 -4.79
CA THR A 151 4.23 27.42 -6.25
C THR A 151 2.97 26.76 -6.80
N CYS A 152 2.45 27.25 -7.94
CA CYS A 152 1.35 26.60 -8.65
C CYS A 152 1.71 25.16 -9.04
N ILE A 153 0.76 24.24 -8.88
CA ILE A 153 0.94 22.83 -9.24
C ILE A 153 1.23 22.68 -10.73
N GLY A 154 0.60 23.51 -11.57
CA GLY A 154 0.83 23.59 -13.01
C GLY A 154 -0.03 22.61 -13.80
N THR A 155 -0.50 23.08 -14.95
CA THR A 155 -1.30 22.33 -15.93
C THR A 155 -0.42 21.80 -17.07
N GLU A 156 -1.01 21.13 -18.06
CA GLU A 156 -0.28 20.73 -19.27
C GLU A 156 0.31 21.94 -20.02
N ASN A 157 -0.40 23.07 -19.98
CA ASN A 157 -0.04 24.30 -20.70
C ASN A 157 0.77 25.30 -19.85
N ARG A 158 0.85 25.10 -18.52
CA ARG A 158 1.53 25.99 -17.59
C ARG A 158 2.48 25.21 -16.71
N ARG A 159 3.77 25.50 -16.82
CA ARG A 159 4.80 24.92 -15.95
C ARG A 159 4.48 25.19 -14.48
N GLY A 160 4.54 24.15 -13.66
CA GLY A 160 4.45 24.22 -12.21
C GLY A 160 5.51 23.36 -11.54
N ILE A 161 5.12 22.66 -10.48
CA ILE A 161 6.01 21.76 -9.73
C ILE A 161 6.40 20.51 -10.54
N SER A 162 7.50 19.86 -10.16
CA SER A 162 7.99 18.63 -10.79
C SER A 162 7.04 17.44 -10.59
N GLY A 163 7.16 16.40 -11.43
CA GLY A 163 6.35 15.18 -11.31
C GLY A 163 6.49 14.48 -9.95
N GLY A 164 7.71 14.41 -9.40
CA GLY A 164 7.95 13.90 -8.04
C GLY A 164 7.25 14.73 -6.96
N GLN A 165 7.28 16.06 -7.08
CA GLN A 165 6.52 16.93 -6.18
C GLN A 165 5.01 16.73 -6.34
N LYS A 166 4.47 16.63 -7.57
CA LYS A 166 3.04 16.32 -7.80
C LYS A 166 2.62 15.01 -7.13
N ARG A 167 3.44 13.96 -7.25
CA ARG A 167 3.17 12.68 -6.55
C ARG A 167 3.14 12.86 -5.05
N ARG A 168 4.08 13.61 -4.47
CA ARG A 168 4.08 13.92 -3.04
C ARG A 168 2.87 14.74 -2.61
N VAL A 169 2.36 15.66 -3.42
CA VAL A 169 1.10 16.38 -3.15
C VAL A 169 -0.10 15.44 -3.14
N ASN A 170 -0.20 14.53 -4.13
CA ASN A 170 -1.28 13.53 -4.18
C ASN A 170 -1.28 12.62 -2.93
N ILE A 171 -0.10 12.16 -2.51
CA ILE A 171 0.04 11.39 -1.28
C ILE A 171 -0.33 12.23 -0.06
N ALA A 172 0.15 13.48 0.04
CA ALA A 172 -0.13 14.39 1.16
C ALA A 172 -1.64 14.64 1.34
N LYS A 173 -2.39 14.77 0.25
CA LYS A 173 -3.86 14.88 0.26
C LYS A 173 -4.52 13.70 0.94
N SER A 174 -4.03 12.47 0.75
CA SER A 174 -4.59 11.28 1.42
C SER A 174 -4.42 11.33 2.94
N PHE A 175 -3.40 12.05 3.43
CA PHE A 175 -3.14 12.29 4.84
C PHE A 175 -3.96 13.44 5.44
N ALA A 176 -4.87 14.07 4.67
CA ALA A 176 -5.75 15.11 5.19
C ALA A 176 -6.57 14.67 6.42
N ASN A 177 -6.97 13.40 6.48
CA ASN A 177 -7.66 12.76 7.62
C ASN A 177 -6.77 11.78 8.40
N ILE A 178 -5.48 11.74 8.07
CA ILE A 178 -4.46 10.87 8.66
C ILE A 178 -4.96 9.41 8.85
N PRO A 179 -5.22 8.70 7.73
CA PRO A 179 -5.88 7.42 7.78
C PRO A 179 -4.98 6.36 8.46
N PRO A 180 -5.55 5.47 9.27
CA PRO A 180 -4.85 4.35 9.90
C PRO A 180 -4.32 3.32 8.88
N ILE A 181 -4.96 3.22 7.72
CA ILE A 181 -4.52 2.36 6.61
C ILE A 181 -4.49 3.20 5.33
N LEU A 182 -3.37 3.16 4.61
CA LEU A 182 -3.18 3.82 3.33
C LEU A 182 -2.80 2.83 2.24
N PHE A 183 -3.57 2.79 1.16
CA PHE A 183 -3.29 2.00 -0.04
C PHE A 183 -2.76 2.91 -1.14
N LEU A 184 -1.65 2.54 -1.79
CA LEU A 184 -1.06 3.28 -2.90
C LEU A 184 -0.84 2.37 -4.10
N ASP A 185 -1.38 2.78 -5.25
CA ASP A 185 -1.20 2.08 -6.51
C ASP A 185 -0.07 2.75 -7.29
N GLU A 186 1.07 2.07 -7.41
CA GLU A 186 2.26 2.53 -8.13
C GLU A 186 2.76 3.95 -7.76
N PRO A 187 3.02 4.25 -6.48
CA PRO A 187 3.40 5.60 -6.05
C PRO A 187 4.76 6.07 -6.59
N THR A 188 5.60 5.16 -7.09
CA THR A 188 6.93 5.47 -7.65
C THR A 188 6.97 5.45 -9.18
N SER A 189 5.84 5.19 -9.84
CA SER A 189 5.81 5.09 -11.30
C SER A 189 6.01 6.46 -11.97
N GLY A 190 6.82 6.49 -13.02
CA GLY A 190 7.18 7.70 -13.77
C GLY A 190 8.13 8.65 -13.04
N LEU A 191 8.71 8.24 -11.90
CA LEU A 191 9.60 9.09 -11.10
C LEU A 191 11.07 8.78 -11.34
N SER A 192 11.92 9.79 -11.11
CA SER A 192 13.37 9.59 -11.00
C SER A 192 13.70 8.72 -9.80
N SER A 193 14.88 8.10 -9.79
CA SER A 193 15.32 7.27 -8.66
C SER A 193 15.39 8.04 -7.35
N THR A 194 15.78 9.31 -7.41
CA THR A 194 15.88 10.19 -6.24
C THR A 194 14.48 10.53 -5.72
N ASP A 195 13.54 10.88 -6.61
CA ASP A 195 12.16 11.17 -6.21
C ASP A 195 11.44 9.94 -5.65
N SER A 196 11.64 8.77 -6.27
CA SER A 196 11.11 7.49 -5.76
C SER A 196 11.62 7.19 -4.36
N MET A 197 12.91 7.40 -4.11
CA MET A 197 13.50 7.26 -2.79
C MET A 197 12.86 8.21 -1.79
N THR A 198 12.75 9.50 -2.12
CA THR A 198 12.10 10.50 -1.25
C THR A 198 10.66 10.11 -0.93
N VAL A 199 9.88 9.69 -1.92
CA VAL A 199 8.48 9.27 -1.72
C VAL A 199 8.39 8.11 -0.75
N VAL A 200 9.17 7.04 -0.96
CA VAL A 200 9.10 5.85 -0.10
C VAL A 200 9.65 6.14 1.30
N GLN A 201 10.67 6.99 1.44
CA GLN A 201 11.15 7.46 2.74
C GLN A 201 10.08 8.25 3.51
N CYS A 202 9.33 9.13 2.84
CA CYS A 202 8.19 9.81 3.45
C CYS A 202 7.14 8.81 3.95
N LEU A 203 6.79 7.80 3.14
CA LEU A 203 5.85 6.75 3.53
C LEU A 203 6.36 5.94 4.73
N ARG A 204 7.62 5.48 4.70
CA ARG A 204 8.28 4.78 5.81
C ARG A 204 8.20 5.58 7.11
N ASN A 205 8.54 6.87 7.04
CA ASN A 205 8.46 7.76 8.20
C ASN A 205 7.03 7.88 8.76
N PHE A 206 6.01 7.94 7.90
CA PHE A 206 4.62 7.93 8.36
C PHE A 206 4.25 6.61 9.03
N ALA A 207 4.60 5.47 8.41
CA ALA A 207 4.35 4.15 8.98
C ALA A 207 4.98 4.03 10.39
N ASP A 208 6.26 4.40 10.54
CA ASP A 208 6.97 4.31 11.83
C ASP A 208 6.43 5.24 12.91
N ARG A 209 6.17 6.50 12.56
CA ARG A 209 5.85 7.54 13.55
C ARG A 209 4.40 7.52 13.96
N LEU A 210 3.52 7.14 13.04
CA LEU A 210 2.08 7.15 13.25
C LEU A 210 1.53 5.75 13.52
N ASN A 211 2.35 4.71 13.38
CA ASN A 211 1.93 3.33 13.49
C ASN A 211 0.74 3.00 12.56
N ILE A 212 0.75 3.59 11.37
CA ILE A 212 -0.24 3.32 10.33
C ILE A 212 0.23 2.18 9.42
N LEU A 213 -0.70 1.46 8.84
CA LEU A 213 -0.41 0.46 7.81
C LEU A 213 -0.36 1.14 6.44
N ILE A 214 0.71 0.92 5.68
CA ILE A 214 0.83 1.41 4.30
C ILE A 214 1.05 0.22 3.37
N VAL A 215 0.23 0.11 2.33
CA VAL A 215 0.30 -0.98 1.34
C VAL A 215 0.47 -0.38 -0.05
N CYS A 216 1.58 -0.71 -0.70
CA CYS A 216 1.97 -0.14 -1.99
C CYS A 216 2.08 -1.22 -3.06
N VAL A 217 1.49 -0.99 -4.24
CA VAL A 217 1.87 -1.72 -5.45
C VAL A 217 3.12 -1.07 -6.03
N ILE A 218 4.20 -1.82 -6.24
CA ILE A 218 5.47 -1.28 -6.74
C ILE A 218 6.00 -2.12 -7.90
N HIS A 219 6.46 -1.43 -8.94
CA HIS A 219 7.08 -2.02 -10.11
C HIS A 219 8.60 -1.80 -10.08
N GLN A 220 9.38 -2.89 -10.07
CA GLN A 220 10.85 -2.88 -10.19
C GLN A 220 11.57 -1.78 -9.39
N PRO A 221 11.46 -1.76 -8.04
CA PRO A 221 12.21 -0.80 -7.24
C PRO A 221 13.71 -1.09 -7.27
N ARG A 222 14.52 -0.02 -7.15
CA ARG A 222 15.94 -0.18 -6.84
C ARG A 222 16.11 -0.85 -5.47
N HIS A 223 17.19 -1.61 -5.29
CA HIS A 223 17.53 -2.27 -4.03
C HIS A 223 17.38 -1.36 -2.80
N SER A 224 17.91 -0.14 -2.87
CA SER A 224 17.85 0.82 -1.78
C SER A 224 16.42 1.25 -1.39
N VAL A 225 15.50 1.28 -2.37
CA VAL A 225 14.08 1.57 -2.12
C VAL A 225 13.36 0.33 -1.59
N PHE A 226 13.70 -0.84 -2.13
CA PHE A 226 13.14 -2.13 -1.71
C PHE A 226 13.43 -2.43 -0.23
N GLN A 227 14.63 -2.09 0.25
CA GLN A 227 15.02 -2.27 1.66
C GLN A 227 14.21 -1.43 2.67
N LEU A 228 13.42 -0.46 2.22
CA LEU A 228 12.57 0.34 3.12
C LEU A 228 11.26 -0.38 3.49
N PHE A 229 10.89 -1.44 2.77
CA PHE A 229 9.67 -2.21 3.00
C PHE A 229 9.91 -3.26 4.09
N ASP A 230 8.92 -3.46 4.96
CA ASP A 230 9.00 -4.50 5.98
C ASP A 230 8.57 -5.85 5.42
N LEU A 231 7.52 -5.85 4.59
CA LEU A 231 6.85 -7.05 4.11
C LEU A 231 6.73 -7.00 2.59
N LEU A 232 6.98 -8.13 1.94
CA LEU A 232 6.74 -8.35 0.52
C LEU A 232 5.59 -9.35 0.36
N LEU A 233 4.65 -9.03 -0.53
CA LEU A 233 3.70 -9.96 -1.13
C LEU A 233 3.99 -10.02 -2.64
N LEU A 234 4.50 -11.15 -3.12
CA LEU A 234 4.91 -11.36 -4.50
C LEU A 234 3.90 -12.27 -5.20
N LEU A 235 3.37 -11.79 -6.34
CA LEU A 235 2.42 -12.51 -7.17
C LEU A 235 3.09 -13.00 -8.46
N SER A 236 2.73 -14.20 -8.90
CA SER A 236 3.07 -14.74 -10.23
C SER A 236 2.13 -14.21 -11.31
N SER A 237 2.50 -14.40 -12.58
CA SER A 237 1.69 -14.04 -13.75
C SER A 237 0.29 -14.68 -13.76
N ASN A 238 0.12 -15.84 -13.12
CA ASN A 238 -1.15 -16.56 -13.00
C ASN A 238 -1.98 -16.20 -11.75
N GLY A 239 -1.61 -15.13 -11.05
CA GLY A 239 -2.35 -14.62 -9.89
C GLY A 239 -2.25 -15.48 -8.64
N ARG A 240 -1.20 -16.29 -8.50
CA ARG A 240 -0.87 -17.00 -7.26
C ARG A 240 0.12 -16.18 -6.43
N CYS A 241 0.06 -16.34 -5.12
CA CYS A 241 1.12 -15.86 -4.25
C CYS A 241 2.31 -16.82 -4.34
N VAL A 242 3.50 -16.28 -4.53
CA VAL A 242 4.76 -17.06 -4.53
C VAL A 242 5.60 -16.78 -3.29
N TYR A 243 5.36 -15.65 -2.64
CA TYR A 243 6.05 -15.26 -1.43
C TYR A 243 5.22 -14.24 -0.66
N GLN A 244 5.08 -14.46 0.65
CA GLN A 244 4.58 -13.46 1.57
C GLN A 244 5.38 -13.53 2.87
N GLY A 245 6.10 -12.46 3.19
CA GLY A 245 6.96 -12.45 4.36
C GLY A 245 7.86 -11.22 4.46
N PRO A 246 8.73 -11.17 5.49
CA PRO A 246 9.64 -10.06 5.70
C PRO A 246 10.62 -9.89 4.53
N VAL A 247 10.83 -8.65 4.07
CA VAL A 247 11.75 -8.36 2.95
C VAL A 247 13.16 -8.91 3.19
N ASN A 248 13.61 -8.94 4.44
CA ASN A 248 14.92 -9.45 4.81
C ASN A 248 15.07 -10.97 4.59
N ASP A 249 13.97 -11.73 4.61
CA ASP A 249 13.99 -13.19 4.52
C ASP A 249 13.87 -13.68 3.06
N VAL A 250 13.61 -12.77 2.12
CA VAL A 250 13.43 -13.06 0.69
C VAL A 250 14.64 -13.78 0.11
N VAL A 251 15.85 -13.33 0.40
CA VAL A 251 17.09 -13.90 -0.16
C VAL A 251 17.24 -15.35 0.28
N ASP A 252 17.01 -15.62 1.57
CA ASP A 252 17.09 -16.96 2.14
C ASP A 252 15.98 -17.87 1.60
N TYR A 253 14.78 -17.34 1.40
CA TYR A 253 13.67 -18.08 0.80
C TYR A 253 13.99 -18.54 -0.63
N PHE A 254 14.45 -17.63 -1.48
CA PHE A 254 14.84 -17.95 -2.85
C PHE A 254 16.03 -18.93 -2.92
N ALA A 255 17.00 -18.81 -2.02
CA ALA A 255 18.11 -19.75 -1.89
C ALA A 255 17.65 -21.17 -1.51
N LYS A 256 16.72 -21.30 -0.54
CA LYS A 256 16.12 -22.58 -0.15
C LYS A 256 15.35 -23.24 -1.28
N MET A 257 14.72 -22.43 -2.14
CA MET A 257 13.99 -22.88 -3.32
C MET A 257 14.89 -23.26 -4.51
N GLY A 258 16.23 -23.27 -4.33
CA GLY A 258 17.18 -23.64 -5.37
C GLY A 258 17.46 -22.53 -6.40
N ARG A 259 16.98 -21.30 -6.14
CA ARG A 259 17.20 -20.11 -6.99
C ARG A 259 17.88 -18.99 -6.18
N PRO A 260 19.11 -19.18 -5.69
CA PRO A 260 19.79 -18.15 -4.90
C PRO A 260 20.00 -16.88 -5.72
N ILE A 261 19.67 -15.72 -5.11
CA ILE A 261 19.83 -14.42 -5.76
C ILE A 261 21.33 -14.10 -5.90
N PRO A 262 21.85 -13.83 -7.11
CA PRO A 262 23.26 -13.50 -7.31
C PRO A 262 23.67 -12.21 -6.58
N ALA A 263 24.89 -12.18 -6.05
CA ALA A 263 25.38 -11.09 -5.18
C ALA A 263 25.41 -9.69 -5.84
N PHE A 264 25.48 -9.62 -7.17
CA PHE A 264 25.54 -8.37 -7.93
C PHE A 264 24.24 -8.04 -8.66
N GLU A 265 23.18 -8.79 -8.37
CA GLU A 265 21.88 -8.62 -9.00
C GLU A 265 20.90 -7.93 -8.04
N ASN A 266 20.00 -7.12 -8.58
CA ASN A 266 18.97 -6.46 -7.78
C ASN A 266 17.89 -7.49 -7.42
N PRO A 267 17.65 -7.80 -6.14
CA PRO A 267 16.69 -8.84 -5.75
C PRO A 267 15.28 -8.64 -6.33
N PRO A 268 14.69 -7.42 -6.31
CA PRO A 268 13.46 -7.10 -7.04
C PRO A 268 13.41 -7.58 -8.49
N ASP A 269 14.49 -7.37 -9.24
CA ASP A 269 14.54 -7.69 -10.67
C ASP A 269 14.64 -9.21 -10.85
N PHE A 270 15.56 -9.86 -10.12
CA PHE A 270 15.71 -11.31 -10.13
C PHE A 270 14.41 -12.05 -9.75
N MET A 271 13.73 -11.60 -8.67
CA MET A 271 12.46 -12.18 -8.25
C MET A 271 11.40 -12.07 -9.34
N LEU A 272 11.32 -10.91 -10.01
CA LEU A 272 10.38 -10.67 -11.10
C LEU A 272 10.70 -11.53 -12.31
N ASP A 273 11.97 -11.70 -12.64
CA ASP A 273 12.43 -12.58 -13.72
C ASP A 273 12.02 -14.03 -13.43
N VAL A 274 12.27 -14.55 -12.23
CA VAL A 274 11.87 -15.92 -11.83
C VAL A 274 10.36 -16.15 -11.92
N VAL A 275 9.52 -15.15 -11.57
CA VAL A 275 8.06 -15.30 -11.62
C VAL A 275 7.45 -14.95 -12.99
N THR A 276 8.24 -14.41 -13.91
CA THR A 276 7.85 -14.12 -15.31
C THR A 276 8.36 -15.15 -16.30
N SER A 277 9.50 -15.79 -16.03
CA SER A 277 10.26 -16.63 -16.97
C SER A 277 9.59 -17.95 -17.37
N THR A 278 8.28 -18.08 -17.18
CA THR A 278 7.49 -19.18 -17.71
C THR A 278 7.30 -18.99 -19.23
N SER A 279 8.35 -19.22 -20.02
CA SER A 279 8.19 -19.38 -21.47
C SER A 279 7.41 -20.68 -21.75
N LEU A 280 6.64 -20.73 -22.84
CA LEU A 280 5.87 -21.95 -23.20
C LEU A 280 6.78 -23.20 -23.33
N GLN A 281 8.08 -23.01 -23.62
CA GLN A 281 9.07 -24.08 -23.70
C GLN A 281 9.50 -24.61 -22.32
N ASP A 282 9.61 -23.75 -21.30
CA ASP A 282 10.00 -24.17 -19.94
C ASP A 282 8.87 -24.95 -19.22
N VAL A 283 7.60 -24.68 -19.59
CA VAL A 283 6.43 -25.44 -19.11
C VAL A 283 6.41 -26.85 -19.69
N GLU A 284 6.77 -27.01 -20.97
CA GLU A 284 6.86 -28.33 -21.63
C GLU A 284 8.00 -29.19 -21.06
N GLU A 285 9.07 -28.57 -20.54
CA GLU A 285 10.17 -29.25 -19.84
C GLU A 285 9.96 -29.45 -18.33
N GLY A 286 8.82 -29.03 -17.77
CA GLY A 286 8.49 -29.18 -16.35
C GLY A 286 9.27 -28.25 -15.41
N LYS A 287 9.77 -27.11 -15.90
CA LYS A 287 10.56 -26.12 -15.15
C LYS A 287 9.80 -24.81 -14.93
N ASP A 288 8.56 -24.88 -14.46
CA ASP A 288 7.80 -23.69 -14.09
C ASP A 288 8.18 -23.26 -12.65
N ASP A 289 9.22 -22.45 -12.51
CA ASP A 289 9.66 -21.91 -11.23
C ASP A 289 8.52 -21.20 -10.51
N ALA A 290 7.69 -20.44 -11.22
CA ALA A 290 6.57 -19.71 -10.62
C ALA A 290 5.53 -20.66 -10.01
N ALA A 291 5.25 -21.80 -10.66
CA ALA A 291 4.37 -22.83 -10.10
C ALA A 291 5.00 -23.52 -8.90
N HIS A 292 6.28 -23.90 -8.98
CA HIS A 292 7.00 -24.54 -7.87
C HIS A 292 7.01 -23.65 -6.61
N PHE A 293 7.31 -22.36 -6.78
CA PHE A 293 7.26 -21.39 -5.68
C PHE A 293 5.86 -21.23 -5.10
N ALA A 294 4.84 -21.14 -5.96
CA ALA A 294 3.47 -21.02 -5.50
C ALA A 294 2.96 -22.30 -4.79
N ASP A 295 3.38 -23.49 -5.24
CA ASP A 295 3.03 -24.76 -4.59
C ASP A 295 3.67 -24.88 -3.21
N GLU A 296 4.95 -24.51 -3.08
CA GLU A 296 5.62 -24.46 -1.78
C GLU A 296 4.97 -23.43 -0.85
N TYR A 297 4.62 -22.25 -1.36
CA TYR A 297 3.91 -21.24 -0.60
C TYR A 297 2.57 -21.78 -0.06
N ASP A 298 1.77 -22.41 -0.92
CA ASP A 298 0.46 -22.96 -0.57
C ASP A 298 0.58 -24.10 0.46
N GLN A 299 1.68 -24.87 0.45
CA GLN A 299 1.91 -25.99 1.38
C GLN A 299 2.51 -25.56 2.72
N SER A 300 3.44 -24.60 2.72
CA SER A 300 4.26 -24.29 3.91
C SER A 300 3.89 -22.96 4.58
N VAL A 301 3.58 -21.92 3.80
CA VAL A 301 3.41 -20.55 4.31
C VAL A 301 1.94 -20.21 4.51
N LYS A 302 1.09 -20.48 3.52
CA LYS A 302 -0.35 -20.17 3.56
C LYS A 302 -1.05 -20.76 4.80
N PRO A 303 -0.82 -22.03 5.21
CA PRO A 303 -1.49 -22.58 6.39
C PRO A 303 -1.08 -21.90 7.70
N LEU A 304 0.17 -21.44 7.80
CA LEU A 304 0.66 -20.70 8.97
C LEU A 304 -0.03 -19.34 9.08
N ILE A 305 -0.16 -18.63 7.94
CA ILE A 305 -0.90 -17.37 7.87
C ILE A 305 -2.36 -17.57 8.24
N GLU A 306 -3.04 -18.60 7.73
CA GLU A 306 -4.45 -18.84 8.02
C GLU A 306 -4.69 -19.24 9.47
N LYS A 307 -3.75 -19.99 10.06
CA LYS A 307 -3.74 -20.24 11.50
C LYS A 307 -3.61 -18.93 12.27
N GLU A 308 -2.67 -18.07 11.89
CA GLU A 308 -2.50 -16.75 12.50
C GLU A 308 -3.79 -15.93 12.41
N ILE A 309 -4.45 -15.90 11.24
CA ILE A 309 -5.73 -15.22 11.05
C ILE A 309 -6.78 -15.71 12.05
N SER A 310 -6.89 -17.02 12.26
CA SER A 310 -7.86 -17.58 13.21
C SER A 310 -7.57 -17.26 14.68
N GLU A 311 -6.31 -16.93 15.01
CA GLU A 311 -5.85 -16.65 16.37
C GLU A 311 -5.88 -15.14 16.71
N ILE A 312 -6.18 -14.27 15.74
CA ILE A 312 -6.27 -12.82 15.95
C ILE A 312 -7.45 -12.51 16.90
N PRO A 313 -7.20 -11.87 18.06
CA PRO A 313 -8.25 -11.49 18.98
C PRO A 313 -9.15 -10.42 18.36
N LYS A 314 -10.47 -10.52 18.61
CA LYS A 314 -11.45 -9.55 18.11
C LYS A 314 -11.30 -8.22 18.85
N GLY A 315 -10.83 -7.19 18.15
CA GLY A 315 -10.74 -5.82 18.64
C GLY A 315 -12.11 -5.12 18.72
N PRO A 316 -12.16 -3.79 18.92
CA PRO A 316 -13.42 -3.01 18.85
C PRO A 316 -13.95 -2.92 17.40
N THR A 317 -15.25 -2.68 17.23
CA THR A 317 -15.85 -2.44 15.90
C THR A 317 -15.49 -1.04 15.38
N LEU A 318 -15.54 -0.85 14.05
CA LEU A 318 -15.34 0.47 13.43
C LEU A 318 -16.31 1.52 14.01
N ASP A 319 -17.58 1.17 14.26
CA ASP A 319 -18.57 2.07 14.87
C ASP A 319 -18.20 2.49 16.30
N GLN A 320 -17.69 1.54 17.09
CA GLN A 320 -17.28 1.77 18.48
C GLN A 320 -16.06 2.68 18.56
N VAL A 321 -15.15 2.54 17.60
CA VAL A 321 -13.96 3.37 17.52
C VAL A 321 -14.36 4.76 17.05
N TYR A 322 -15.07 4.87 15.94
CA TYR A 322 -14.93 6.05 15.13
C TYR A 322 -16.07 7.06 15.28
N HIS A 323 -17.02 6.85 16.21
CA HIS A 323 -18.21 7.68 16.40
C HIS A 323 -18.72 8.22 15.07
N ILE A 324 -18.77 7.37 14.02
CA ILE A 324 -19.12 7.78 12.66
C ILE A 324 -20.60 8.11 12.72
N ARG A 325 -20.91 9.35 13.10
CA ARG A 325 -22.25 9.88 13.03
C ARG A 325 -22.63 9.90 11.55
N GLU A 326 -23.81 9.38 11.28
CA GLU A 326 -24.48 9.34 9.98
C GLU A 326 -24.34 10.65 9.20
#